data_AF-A0A2A3VGM4-F1
#
_entry.id   AF-A0A2A3VGM4-F1
#
_cell.length_a   1.000
_cell.length_b   1.000
_cell.length_c   1.000
_cell.angle_alpha   90.00
_cell.angle_beta   90.00
_cell.angle_gamma   90.00
#
_symmetry.space_group_name_H-M   'P 1'
#
loop_
_entity.id
_entity.type
_entity.pdbx_description
1 polymer ?
#
loop_
_entity_poly.entity_id
_entity_poly.type
_entity_poly.pdbx_seq_one_letter_code
_entity_poly.pdbx_strand_id
1 'polypeptide(L)'
;MPSCRRASASTTSGASSAWCPTPGWAASRDSPTARRIARPTSHSSASGWRSAACSSRRRNVRTPVVYDYAVIRVVPRVEREEFINAGVLISCQATRTLVAAMALDPARLRALDPHVDVETVARHLDAIVRICRGDADGGPIAALPARARFHWLTARRSSIIQVSPVHTGRTGDPDGLCDRLLARMVLPPTAPAGA
;
A
#
# COMPACT_ATOMS: atom_id res chain seq x y z
N MET A 1 3.61 -52.12 -25.43
CA MET A 1 2.71 -51.21 -26.15
C MET A 1 2.71 -49.83 -25.47
N PRO A 2 3.41 -48.82 -26.01
CA PRO A 2 3.36 -47.46 -25.48
C PRO A 2 2.52 -46.57 -26.40
N SER A 3 1.39 -46.06 -25.91
CA SER A 3 0.58 -45.08 -26.64
C SER A 3 1.18 -43.68 -26.48
N CYS A 4 1.90 -43.27 -27.53
CA CYS A 4 2.15 -41.88 -27.86
C CYS A 4 0.84 -41.12 -28.06
N ARG A 5 0.64 -39.99 -27.37
CA ARG A 5 -0.10 -38.85 -27.95
C ARG A 5 0.59 -37.54 -27.58
N ARG A 6 1.29 -37.02 -28.59
CA ARG A 6 1.73 -35.64 -28.74
C ARG A 6 0.55 -34.88 -29.37
N ALA A 7 0.19 -33.73 -28.81
CA ALA A 7 -0.62 -32.74 -29.50
C ALA A 7 0.04 -31.38 -29.32
N SER A 8 0.37 -30.80 -30.47
CA SER A 8 1.07 -29.55 -30.69
C SER A 8 0.14 -28.33 -30.64
N ALA A 9 0.77 -27.18 -30.45
CA ALA A 9 0.27 -25.84 -30.21
C ALA A 9 -0.63 -25.22 -31.29
N SER A 10 -1.39 -24.20 -30.88
CA SER A 10 -1.51 -22.93 -31.63
C SER A 10 -1.96 -21.78 -30.71
N THR A 11 -1.08 -20.78 -30.61
CA THR A 11 -1.25 -19.31 -30.53
C THR A 11 -2.70 -18.81 -30.71
N THR A 12 -3.25 -17.81 -29.98
CA THR A 12 -2.88 -16.37 -30.03
C THR A 12 -3.77 -15.54 -29.08
N SER A 13 -3.23 -14.43 -28.60
CA SER A 13 -3.89 -13.12 -28.35
C SER A 13 -4.58 -12.85 -27.01
N GLY A 14 -4.37 -11.62 -26.53
CA GLY A 14 -5.12 -10.97 -25.43
C GLY A 14 -4.22 -10.35 -24.37
N ALA A 15 -3.50 -9.26 -24.70
CA ALA A 15 -3.82 -7.92 -24.19
C ALA A 15 -3.75 -7.80 -22.64
N SER A 16 -2.63 -7.30 -22.12
CA SER A 16 -2.52 -5.93 -21.58
C SER A 16 -3.68 -5.52 -20.67
N SER A 17 -3.48 -5.64 -19.35
CA SER A 17 -4.19 -4.82 -18.37
C SER A 17 -3.18 -3.90 -17.67
N ALA A 18 -2.82 -2.86 -18.41
CA ALA A 18 -2.19 -1.67 -17.87
C ALA A 18 -3.08 -1.08 -16.78
N TRP A 19 -2.42 -0.68 -15.71
CA TRP A 19 -2.99 0.10 -14.63
C TRP A 19 -3.66 1.37 -15.15
N CYS A 20 -4.90 1.61 -14.73
CA CYS A 20 -5.59 2.89 -14.94
C CYS A 20 -5.85 3.55 -13.58
N PRO A 21 -5.37 4.78 -13.34
CA PRO A 21 -5.85 5.61 -12.25
C PRO A 21 -6.99 6.50 -12.77
N THR A 22 -8.14 6.50 -12.11
CA THR A 22 -9.17 7.53 -12.28
C THR A 22 -9.20 8.45 -11.06
N PRO A 23 -9.08 9.77 -11.24
CA PRO A 23 -9.51 10.75 -10.27
C PRO A 23 -10.95 11.16 -10.57
N GLY A 24 -11.84 11.06 -9.59
CA GLY A 24 -13.24 11.48 -9.74
C GLY A 24 -13.77 12.10 -8.47
N TRP A 25 -13.45 13.36 -8.21
CA TRP A 25 -14.17 14.16 -7.21
C TRP A 25 -14.74 15.41 -7.87
N ALA A 26 -16.07 15.48 -7.87
CA ALA A 26 -16.84 16.69 -8.12
C ALA A 26 -16.83 17.60 -6.88
N ALA A 27 -16.87 18.92 -7.08
CA ALA A 27 -17.52 19.82 -6.15
C ALA A 27 -17.91 21.12 -6.86
N SER A 28 -19.21 21.32 -6.95
CA SER A 28 -19.90 22.59 -7.18
C SER A 28 -19.56 23.63 -6.12
N ARG A 29 -19.64 24.91 -6.48
CA ARG A 29 -20.21 25.95 -5.61
C ARG A 29 -20.54 27.23 -6.38
N ASP A 30 -21.60 27.85 -5.90
CA ASP A 30 -22.38 28.98 -6.41
C ASP A 30 -21.62 30.29 -6.66
N SER A 31 -22.18 31.08 -7.58
CA SER A 31 -21.96 32.51 -7.82
C SER A 31 -22.47 33.36 -6.61
N PRO A 32 -22.04 34.63 -6.40
CA PRO A 32 -22.51 35.74 -7.24
C PRO A 32 -21.51 36.89 -7.52
N THR A 33 -21.75 37.53 -8.66
CA THR A 33 -21.46 38.92 -9.07
C THR A 33 -20.74 39.87 -8.11
N ALA A 34 -19.62 40.42 -8.58
CA ALA A 34 -19.12 41.74 -8.17
C ALA A 34 -18.80 42.59 -9.40
N ARG A 35 -19.48 43.74 -9.49
CA ARG A 35 -19.35 44.77 -10.53
C ARG A 35 -17.92 45.30 -10.61
N ARG A 36 -17.42 45.39 -11.85
CA ARG A 36 -16.19 46.08 -12.22
C ARG A 36 -16.51 47.57 -12.38
N ILE A 37 -16.08 48.42 -11.44
CA ILE A 37 -16.10 49.87 -11.61
C ILE A 37 -14.76 50.43 -11.12
N ALA A 38 -14.04 51.07 -12.06
CA ALA A 38 -12.93 52.01 -11.94
C ALA A 38 -11.68 51.60 -12.75
N ARG A 39 -11.32 52.46 -13.72
CA ARG A 39 -10.03 52.51 -14.39
C ARG A 39 -9.07 53.34 -13.52
N PRO A 40 -7.82 52.94 -13.28
CA PRO A 40 -6.86 53.81 -12.64
C PRO A 40 -6.31 54.81 -13.67
N THR A 41 -6.39 56.09 -13.34
CA THR A 41 -5.65 57.16 -14.00
C THR A 41 -4.18 57.09 -13.59
N SER A 42 -3.30 57.17 -14.59
CA SER A 42 -1.86 57.30 -14.42
C SER A 42 -1.52 58.67 -13.82
N HIS A 43 -0.63 58.68 -12.84
CA HIS A 43 0.58 59.52 -12.71
C HIS A 43 0.95 59.65 -11.23
N SER A 44 2.06 59.05 -10.81
CA SER A 44 3.15 59.77 -10.10
C SER A 44 4.20 58.81 -9.52
N SER A 45 5.45 59.12 -9.89
CA SER A 45 6.73 58.85 -9.21
C SER A 45 7.12 57.39 -8.92
N ALA A 46 8.00 56.90 -9.81
CA ALA A 46 8.93 55.82 -9.57
C ALA A 46 9.98 56.23 -8.52
N SER A 47 9.84 55.71 -7.31
CA SER A 47 10.97 55.62 -6.37
C SER A 47 10.82 54.41 -5.46
N GLY A 48 11.43 53.31 -5.90
CA GLY A 48 12.29 52.55 -4.99
C GLY A 48 11.64 51.57 -4.03
N TRP A 49 10.58 50.87 -4.41
CA TRP A 49 10.31 49.58 -3.78
C TRP A 49 10.99 48.53 -4.64
N ARG A 50 12.27 48.24 -4.35
CA ARG A 50 12.83 46.93 -4.69
C ARG A 50 12.10 45.93 -3.82
N SER A 51 10.85 45.63 -4.17
CA SER A 51 10.23 44.37 -3.82
C SER A 51 11.07 43.35 -4.56
N ALA A 52 12.16 42.93 -3.92
CA ALA A 52 12.83 41.70 -4.26
C ALA A 52 11.70 40.71 -4.38
N ALA A 53 11.46 40.26 -5.61
CA ALA A 53 10.59 39.16 -5.89
C ALA A 53 11.24 37.98 -5.16
N CYS A 54 10.95 37.85 -3.87
CA CYS A 54 11.06 36.61 -3.15
C CYS A 54 9.87 35.78 -3.62
N SER A 55 9.89 35.46 -4.91
CA SER A 55 9.42 34.23 -5.49
C SER A 55 10.22 33.11 -4.82
N SER A 56 10.05 32.99 -3.51
CA SER A 56 10.17 31.70 -2.89
C SER A 56 9.05 30.92 -3.56
N ARG A 57 9.44 30.14 -4.57
CA ARG A 57 8.78 28.89 -4.95
C ARG A 57 8.39 28.27 -3.62
N ARG A 58 7.14 28.51 -3.19
CA ARG A 58 6.61 27.97 -1.96
C ARG A 58 6.62 26.49 -2.23
N ARG A 59 7.68 25.81 -1.77
CA ARG A 59 7.83 24.36 -1.92
C ARG A 59 6.48 23.81 -1.52
N ASN A 60 5.84 23.06 -2.40
CA ASN A 60 4.61 22.38 -2.09
C ASN A 60 4.96 21.35 -1.00
N VAL A 61 4.98 21.79 0.26
CA VAL A 61 5.23 20.94 1.41
C VAL A 61 3.99 20.08 1.50
N ARG A 62 4.04 18.90 0.89
CA ARG A 62 3.02 17.89 1.06
C ARG A 62 2.89 17.65 2.56
N THR A 63 1.73 17.99 3.12
CA THR A 63 1.46 17.78 4.54
C THR A 63 1.61 16.29 4.84
N PRO A 64 2.44 15.89 5.82
CA PRO A 64 2.69 14.49 6.10
C PRO A 64 1.41 13.79 6.56
N VAL A 65 1.10 12.67 5.90
CA VAL A 65 -0.09 11.86 6.12
C VAL A 65 0.16 10.87 7.26
N VAL A 66 -0.86 10.66 8.10
CA VAL A 66 -0.85 9.68 9.19
C VAL A 66 -1.36 8.34 8.67
N TYR A 67 -0.66 7.26 9.01
CA TYR A 67 -1.04 5.90 8.64
C TYR A 67 -0.90 4.95 9.83
N ASP A 68 -1.74 3.92 9.85
CA ASP A 68 -1.62 2.77 10.74
C ASP A 68 -1.02 1.62 9.95
N TYR A 69 -0.10 0.86 10.55
CA TYR A 69 0.47 -0.33 9.95
C TYR A 69 0.58 -1.47 10.94
N ALA A 70 0.55 -2.69 10.42
CA ALA A 70 0.81 -3.91 11.17
C ALA A 70 1.62 -4.87 10.32
N VAL A 71 2.45 -5.69 10.97
CA VAL A 71 3.29 -6.69 10.29
C VAL A 71 2.60 -8.04 10.36
N ILE A 72 2.48 -8.71 9.22
CA ILE A 72 1.98 -10.08 9.14
C ILE A 72 3.13 -11.03 9.43
N ARG A 73 2.88 -11.96 10.35
CA ARG A 73 3.83 -12.95 10.83
C ARG A 73 3.31 -14.35 10.53
N VAL A 74 4.21 -15.23 10.12
CA VAL A 74 3.94 -16.66 9.98
C VAL A 74 4.64 -17.37 11.13
N VAL A 75 3.86 -18.11 11.92
CA VAL A 75 4.25 -18.83 13.13
C VAL A 75 4.03 -20.34 12.87
N PRO A 76 4.99 -21.05 12.25
CA PRO A 76 4.77 -22.44 11.84
C PRO A 76 4.38 -23.38 12.99
N ARG A 77 4.92 -23.14 14.20
CA ARG A 77 4.55 -23.84 15.43
C ARG A 77 4.12 -22.82 16.48
N VAL A 78 2.81 -22.78 16.74
CA VAL A 78 2.22 -21.78 17.65
C VAL A 78 2.73 -21.96 19.07
N GLU A 79 3.04 -23.18 19.49
CA GLU A 79 3.52 -23.53 20.84
C GLU A 79 4.93 -23.02 21.11
N ARG A 80 5.76 -22.87 20.06
CA ARG A 80 7.14 -22.36 20.18
C ARG A 80 7.23 -20.86 20.00
N GLU A 81 6.17 -20.23 19.49
CA GLU A 81 6.10 -18.80 19.18
C GLU A 81 7.26 -18.28 18.30
N GLU A 82 7.88 -19.15 17.51
CA GLU A 82 8.88 -18.78 16.51
C GLU A 82 8.18 -18.26 15.26
N PHE A 83 8.62 -17.10 14.75
CA PHE A 83 7.94 -16.47 13.63
C PHE A 83 8.90 -15.84 12.62
N ILE A 84 8.43 -15.76 11.38
CA ILE A 84 9.01 -14.91 10.35
C ILE A 84 8.02 -13.83 9.94
N ASN A 85 8.52 -12.64 9.65
CA ASN A 85 7.71 -11.60 9.02
C ASN A 85 7.48 -12.00 7.56
N ALA A 86 6.22 -11.99 7.13
CA ALA A 86 5.80 -12.39 5.78
C ALA A 86 5.19 -11.23 4.99
N GLY A 87 4.86 -10.12 5.64
CA GLY A 87 4.27 -8.98 4.95
C GLY A 87 3.92 -7.82 5.87
N VAL A 88 3.36 -6.77 5.26
CA VAL A 88 2.91 -5.56 5.94
C VAL A 88 1.50 -5.19 5.49
N LEU A 89 0.70 -4.71 6.43
CA LEU A 89 -0.61 -4.13 6.25
C LEU A 89 -0.53 -2.64 6.55
N ILE A 90 -1.08 -1.80 5.68
CA ILE A 90 -1.03 -0.35 5.81
C ILE A 90 -2.43 0.20 5.58
N SER A 91 -2.92 0.99 6.53
CA SER A 91 -4.22 1.66 6.48
C SER A 91 -4.02 3.16 6.64
N CYS A 92 -4.43 3.92 5.64
CA CYS A 92 -4.38 5.37 5.67
C CYS A 92 -5.81 5.92 5.71
N GLN A 93 -6.18 6.60 6.80
CA GLN A 93 -7.52 7.18 6.94
C GLN A 93 -7.77 8.32 5.94
N ALA A 94 -6.77 9.19 5.76
CA ALA A 94 -6.90 10.37 4.92
C ALA A 94 -7.17 10.00 3.45
N THR A 95 -6.54 8.93 2.95
CA THR A 95 -6.70 8.46 1.57
C THR A 95 -7.68 7.29 1.46
N ARG A 96 -8.27 6.83 2.58
CA ARG A 96 -9.14 5.65 2.68
C ARG A 96 -8.55 4.40 2.01
N THR A 97 -7.22 4.29 2.05
CA THR A 97 -6.50 3.23 1.36
C THR A 97 -6.12 2.13 2.35
N LEU A 98 -6.32 0.88 1.94
CA LEU A 98 -5.81 -0.30 2.62
C LEU A 98 -4.93 -1.07 1.64
N VAL A 99 -3.66 -1.22 2.00
CA VAL A 99 -2.66 -1.91 1.18
C VAL A 99 -2.06 -3.06 1.98
N ALA A 100 -1.82 -4.16 1.30
CA ALA A 100 -1.13 -5.32 1.84
C ALA A 100 -0.02 -5.71 0.87
N ALA A 101 1.19 -5.88 1.37
CA ALA A 101 2.31 -6.40 0.61
C ALA A 101 2.90 -7.60 1.34
N MET A 102 3.11 -8.68 0.60
CA MET A 102 3.64 -9.93 1.12
C MET A 102 4.96 -10.26 0.43
N ALA A 103 5.92 -10.72 1.21
CA ALA A 103 7.14 -11.33 0.75
C ALA A 103 7.48 -12.47 1.71
N LEU A 104 7.15 -13.70 1.30
CA LEU A 104 7.46 -14.90 2.07
C LEU A 104 8.64 -15.61 1.44
N ASP A 105 9.64 -15.95 2.24
CA ASP A 105 10.75 -16.81 1.84
C ASP A 105 10.48 -18.26 2.29
N PRO A 106 10.18 -19.18 1.35
CA PRO A 106 9.92 -20.58 1.66
C PRO A 106 11.08 -21.31 2.35
N ALA A 107 12.33 -20.92 2.05
CA ALA A 107 13.50 -21.56 2.63
C ALA A 107 13.64 -21.19 4.11
N ARG A 108 13.44 -19.91 4.45
CA ARG A 108 13.43 -19.44 5.85
C ARG A 108 12.31 -20.07 6.66
N LEU A 109 11.12 -20.22 6.06
CA LEU A 109 10.00 -20.87 6.75
C LEU A 109 10.30 -22.35 7.05
N ARG A 110 10.85 -23.09 6.07
CA ARG A 110 11.25 -24.50 6.26
C ARG A 110 12.42 -24.68 7.22
N ALA A 111 13.25 -23.66 7.39
CA ALA A 111 14.32 -23.69 8.39
C ALA A 111 13.77 -23.67 9.83
N LEU A 112 12.60 -23.06 10.07
CA LEU A 112 11.94 -23.10 11.38
C LEU A 112 11.16 -24.40 11.59
N ASP A 113 10.45 -24.86 10.56
CA ASP A 113 9.72 -26.13 10.58
C ASP A 113 9.83 -26.84 9.22
N PRO A 114 10.60 -27.93 9.13
CA PRO A 114 10.74 -28.69 7.89
C PRO A 114 9.44 -29.26 7.33
N HIS A 115 8.41 -29.43 8.16
CA HIS A 115 7.13 -30.04 7.80
C HIS A 115 6.03 -29.03 7.50
N VAL A 116 6.33 -27.73 7.49
CA VAL A 116 5.34 -26.69 7.20
C VAL A 116 4.83 -26.77 5.76
N ASP A 117 3.51 -26.72 5.60
CA ASP A 117 2.87 -26.60 4.30
C ASP A 117 2.93 -25.14 3.81
N VAL A 118 3.99 -24.84 3.06
CA VAL A 118 4.22 -23.52 2.49
C VAL A 118 3.12 -23.12 1.49
N GLU A 119 2.55 -24.08 0.76
CA GLU A 119 1.51 -23.78 -0.23
C GLU A 119 0.23 -23.31 0.47
N THR A 120 -0.17 -24.01 1.54
CA THR A 120 -1.30 -23.59 2.35
C THR A 120 -1.04 -22.22 2.98
N VAL A 121 0.14 -21.96 3.53
CA VAL A 121 0.48 -20.61 4.05
C VAL A 121 0.36 -19.55 2.95
N ALA A 122 0.91 -19.79 1.76
CA ALA A 122 0.85 -18.86 0.64
C ALA A 122 -0.60 -18.56 0.22
N ARG A 123 -1.48 -19.56 0.16
CA ARG A 123 -2.92 -19.37 -0.12
C ARG A 123 -3.61 -18.48 0.91
N HIS A 124 -3.28 -18.65 2.19
CA HIS A 124 -3.84 -17.82 3.25
C HIS A 124 -3.33 -16.37 3.18
N LEU A 125 -2.05 -16.16 2.87
CA LEU A 125 -1.49 -14.83 2.66
C LEU A 125 -2.14 -14.14 1.45
N ASP A 126 -2.37 -14.85 0.36
CA ASP A 126 -3.05 -14.31 -0.81
C ASP A 126 -4.51 -13.96 -0.53
N ALA A 127 -5.22 -14.76 0.28
CA ALA A 127 -6.55 -14.42 0.75
C ALA A 127 -6.57 -13.08 1.53
N ILE A 128 -5.55 -12.81 2.35
CA ILE A 128 -5.43 -11.52 3.05
C ILE A 128 -5.26 -10.36 2.05
N VAL A 129 -4.45 -10.56 1.01
CA VAL A 129 -4.26 -9.55 -0.05
C VAL A 129 -5.58 -9.26 -0.77
N ARG A 130 -6.35 -10.29 -1.12
CA ARG A 130 -7.68 -10.15 -1.74
C ARG A 130 -8.68 -9.41 -0.85
N ILE A 131 -8.71 -9.73 0.46
CA ILE A 131 -9.54 -8.99 1.43
C ILE A 131 -9.15 -7.51 1.47
N CYS A 132 -7.86 -7.19 1.39
CA CYS A 132 -7.40 -5.80 1.40
C CYS A 132 -7.87 -5.03 0.16
N ARG A 133 -7.76 -5.66 -1.03
CA ARG A 133 -8.26 -5.13 -2.31
C ARG A 133 -9.77 -4.95 -2.31
N GLY A 134 -10.50 -5.75 -1.54
CA GLY A 134 -11.95 -5.76 -1.54
C GLY A 134 -12.52 -6.58 -2.70
N ASP A 135 -11.76 -7.59 -3.16
CA ASP A 135 -12.17 -8.46 -4.26
C ASP A 135 -13.43 -9.26 -3.86
N ALA A 136 -14.34 -9.51 -4.82
CA ALA A 136 -15.55 -10.28 -4.57
C ALA A 136 -15.27 -11.71 -4.07
N ASP A 137 -14.14 -12.29 -4.52
CA ASP A 137 -13.65 -13.61 -4.10
C ASP A 137 -13.04 -13.61 -2.69
N GLY A 138 -12.86 -12.45 -2.06
CA GLY A 138 -12.37 -12.30 -0.68
C GLY A 138 -13.44 -12.58 0.40
N GLY A 139 -14.65 -12.97 -0.01
CA GLY A 139 -15.76 -13.31 0.88
C GLY A 139 -16.45 -12.07 1.48
N PRO A 140 -17.36 -12.27 2.46
CA PRO A 140 -18.19 -11.20 3.01
C PRO A 140 -17.39 -10.08 3.70
N ILE A 141 -16.17 -10.39 4.16
CA ILE A 141 -15.29 -9.42 4.82
C ILE A 141 -14.73 -8.42 3.81
N ALA A 142 -14.51 -8.83 2.55
CA ALA A 142 -14.02 -7.95 1.50
C ALA A 142 -15.01 -6.82 1.16
N ALA A 143 -16.31 -7.05 1.38
CA ALA A 143 -17.36 -6.05 1.19
C ALA A 143 -17.41 -4.97 2.29
N LEU A 144 -16.75 -5.18 3.43
CA LEU A 144 -16.71 -4.19 4.51
C LEU A 144 -15.89 -2.95 4.11
N PRO A 145 -16.11 -1.78 4.72
CA PRO A 145 -15.27 -0.61 4.53
C PRO A 145 -13.80 -0.88 4.87
N ALA A 146 -12.87 -0.24 4.17
CA ALA A 146 -11.42 -0.47 4.32
C ALA A 146 -10.93 -0.46 5.78
N ARG A 147 -11.43 0.46 6.62
CA ARG A 147 -11.05 0.52 8.05
C ARG A 147 -11.58 -0.68 8.84
N ALA A 148 -12.80 -1.13 8.57
CA ALA A 148 -13.36 -2.33 9.20
C ALA A 148 -12.58 -3.59 8.79
N ARG A 149 -12.18 -3.69 7.51
CA ARG A 149 -11.31 -4.78 7.04
C ARG A 149 -9.97 -4.80 7.75
N PHE A 150 -9.34 -3.64 7.89
CA PHE A 150 -8.09 -3.51 8.65
C PHE A 150 -8.24 -3.99 10.10
N HIS A 151 -9.28 -3.51 10.81
CA HIS A 151 -9.53 -3.94 12.18
C HIS A 151 -9.77 -5.45 12.29
N TRP A 152 -10.56 -6.02 11.38
CA TRP A 152 -10.80 -7.46 11.32
C TRP A 152 -9.51 -8.26 11.08
N LEU A 153 -8.64 -7.79 10.19
CA LEU A 153 -7.35 -8.42 9.91
C LEU A 153 -6.37 -8.33 11.10
N THR A 154 -6.39 -7.23 11.84
CA THR A 154 -5.51 -6.99 13.00
C THR A 154 -6.01 -7.61 14.30
N ALA A 155 -7.22 -8.17 14.32
CA ALA A 155 -7.75 -8.87 15.48
C ALA A 155 -6.85 -10.07 15.84
N ARG A 156 -6.62 -10.32 17.13
CA ARG A 156 -5.77 -11.43 17.58
C ARG A 156 -6.41 -12.77 17.20
N ARG A 157 -5.61 -13.67 16.63
CA ARG A 157 -6.00 -15.03 16.24
C ARG A 157 -4.89 -15.99 16.66
N SER A 158 -5.25 -17.09 17.31
CA SER A 158 -4.32 -18.17 17.65
C SER A 158 -4.17 -19.12 16.46
N SER A 159 -3.57 -18.64 15.37
CA SER A 159 -3.35 -19.42 14.16
C SER A 159 -1.93 -19.25 13.63
N ILE A 160 -1.57 -20.05 12.64
CA ILE A 160 -0.27 -19.98 11.94
C ILE A 160 0.03 -18.60 11.35
N ILE A 161 -0.98 -17.79 11.02
CA ILE A 161 -0.81 -16.42 10.56
C ILE A 161 -1.29 -15.46 11.64
N GLN A 162 -0.32 -14.76 12.22
CA GLN A 162 -0.55 -13.77 13.26
C GLN A 162 -0.24 -12.37 12.72
N VAL A 163 -0.75 -11.37 13.42
CA VAL A 163 -0.53 -9.96 13.07
C VAL A 163 0.04 -9.26 14.29
N SER A 164 1.06 -8.41 14.08
CA SER A 164 1.64 -7.61 15.15
C SER A 164 0.62 -6.62 15.73
N PRO A 165 0.91 -6.04 16.91
CA PRO A 165 0.22 -4.83 17.34
C PRO A 165 0.23 -3.77 16.24
N VAL A 166 -0.83 -2.96 16.20
CA VAL A 166 -0.95 -1.85 15.26
C VAL A 166 -0.04 -0.72 15.71
N HIS A 167 0.70 -0.16 14.76
CA HIS A 167 1.60 0.96 14.97
C HIS A 167 1.16 2.14 14.09
N THR A 168 1.27 3.36 14.60
CA THR A 168 0.92 4.57 13.86
C THR A 168 2.19 5.32 13.46
N GLY A 169 2.23 5.79 12.22
CA GLY A 169 3.36 6.53 11.65
C GLY A 169 2.91 7.74 10.84
N ARG A 170 3.89 8.54 10.40
CA ARG A 170 3.69 9.70 9.52
C ARG A 170 4.64 9.61 8.33
N THR A 171 4.16 9.90 7.14
CA THR A 171 4.99 9.91 5.93
C THR A 171 4.66 11.12 5.05
N GLY A 172 5.70 11.72 4.45
CA GLY A 172 5.54 12.71 3.38
C GLY A 172 5.41 12.07 1.99
N ASP A 173 5.73 10.79 1.89
CA ASP A 173 5.64 9.97 0.68
C ASP A 173 4.80 8.73 0.97
N PRO A 174 3.49 8.77 0.68
CA PRO A 174 2.60 7.62 0.85
C PRO A 174 2.82 6.54 -0.22
N ASP A 175 3.28 6.92 -1.41
CA ASP A 175 3.42 6.00 -2.55
C ASP A 175 4.59 5.03 -2.30
N GLY A 176 5.72 5.53 -1.80
CA GLY A 176 6.89 4.71 -1.43
C GLY A 176 6.84 4.07 -0.03
N LEU A 177 5.77 4.29 0.74
CA LEU A 177 5.69 3.81 2.13
C LEU A 177 5.69 2.28 2.21
N CYS A 178 4.96 1.63 1.31
CA CYS A 178 4.79 0.17 1.31
C CYS A 178 6.13 -0.55 1.13
N ASP A 179 6.86 -0.18 0.07
CA ASP A 179 8.15 -0.78 -0.27
C ASP A 179 9.18 -0.53 0.83
N ARG A 180 9.19 0.67 1.42
CA ARG A 180 10.07 1.00 2.55
C ARG A 180 9.80 0.14 3.78
N LEU A 181 8.54 -0.09 4.13
CA LEU A 181 8.18 -0.93 5.26
C LEU A 181 8.50 -2.40 4.98
N LEU A 182 8.24 -2.87 3.76
CA LEU A 182 8.57 -4.23 3.33
C LEU A 182 10.08 -4.48 3.38
N ALA A 183 10.88 -3.57 2.83
CA ALA A 183 12.34 -3.64 2.84
C ALA A 183 12.92 -3.63 4.26
N ARG A 184 12.32 -2.86 5.16
CA ARG A 184 12.81 -2.73 6.55
C ARG A 184 12.42 -3.89 7.45
N MET A 185 11.21 -4.43 7.28
CA MET A 185 10.62 -5.36 8.25
C MET A 185 10.55 -6.81 7.77
N VAL A 186 10.58 -7.04 6.46
CA VAL A 186 10.24 -8.36 5.87
C VAL A 186 11.40 -8.90 5.05
N LEU A 187 11.90 -8.09 4.11
CA LEU A 187 12.97 -8.51 3.22
C LEU A 187 14.28 -8.76 3.99
N PRO A 188 15.10 -9.71 3.54
CA PRO A 188 16.41 -9.92 4.13
C PRO A 188 17.23 -8.62 4.03
N PRO A 189 18.02 -8.29 5.07
CA PRO A 189 18.91 -7.14 4.99
C PRO A 189 19.86 -7.37 3.82
N THR A 190 19.90 -6.41 2.90
CA THR A 190 20.93 -6.42 1.86
C THR A 190 22.27 -6.30 2.56
N ALA A 191 23.19 -7.24 2.30
CA ALA A 191 24.55 -7.11 2.78
C ALA A 191 25.09 -5.74 2.35
N PRO A 192 25.78 -4.99 3.23
CA PRO A 192 26.40 -3.75 2.80
C PRO A 192 27.34 -4.06 1.64
N ALA A 193 27.24 -3.32 0.54
CA ALA A 193 28.10 -3.51 -0.62
C ALA A 193 29.56 -3.29 -0.19
N GLY A 194 30.33 -4.37 -0.07
CA GLY A 194 31.76 -4.33 0.29
C GLY A 194 32.20 -5.26 1.42
N ALA A 195 31.71 -6.50 1.46
CA ALA A 195 32.30 -7.59 2.27
C ALA A 195 32.99 -8.60 1.37
#